data_AF-A0A7Y5KN95-F1
#
_entry.id   AF-A0A7Y5KN95-F1
#
_cell.length_a   1.000
_cell.length_b   1.000
_cell.length_c   1.000
_cell.angle_alpha   90.00
_cell.angle_beta   90.00
_cell.angle_gamma   90.00
#
_symmetry.space_group_name_H-M   'P 1'
#
loop_
_entity.id
_entity.type
_entity.pdbx_description
1 polymer ?
#
loop_
_entity_poly.entity_id
_entity_poly.type
_entity_poly.pdbx_seq_one_letter_code
_entity_poly.pdbx_strand_id
1 'polypeptide(L)' 'MLALADLRTVPLFDGLSDAQLAELLAVGDEVTVRPGEVLFHEGDRADHWWVLVDGSLDLSRHIGREDVTVG' A
#
# COMPACT_ATOMS: atom_id res chain seq x y z
N MET A 1 -14.27 -0.17 -4.34
CA MET A 1 -14.09 -0.35 -5.80
C MET A 1 -13.24 0.80 -6.26
N LEU A 2 -11.95 0.53 -6.36
CA LEU A 2 -10.90 1.45 -6.73
C LEU A 2 -11.12 2.01 -8.15
N ALA A 3 -11.00 3.32 -8.30
CA ALA A 3 -11.13 4.03 -9.56
C ALA A 3 -9.87 4.85 -9.87
N LEU A 4 -9.75 5.30 -11.12
CA LEU A 4 -8.59 6.07 -11.59
C LEU A 4 -8.39 7.37 -10.80
N ALA A 5 -9.49 7.99 -10.38
CA ALA A 5 -9.46 9.20 -9.55
C ALA A 5 -8.77 8.96 -8.20
N ASP A 6 -8.88 7.75 -7.62
CA ASP A 6 -8.27 7.43 -6.33
C ASP A 6 -6.74 7.38 -6.46
N LEU A 7 -6.22 6.75 -7.53
CA LEU A 7 -4.78 6.73 -7.80
C LEU A 7 -4.18 8.12 -8.03
N ARG A 8 -4.97 9.05 -8.60
CA ARG A 8 -4.52 10.44 -8.81
C ARG A 8 -4.30 11.21 -7.51
N THR A 9 -4.79 10.72 -6.38
CA THR A 9 -4.56 11.34 -5.07
C THR A 9 -3.22 10.95 -4.45
N VAL A 10 -2.55 9.92 -5.00
CA VAL A 10 -1.30 9.37 -4.47
C VAL A 10 -0.11 10.05 -5.15
N PRO A 11 0.74 10.81 -4.41
CA PRO A 11 1.85 11.57 -5.01
C PRO A 11 2.89 10.70 -5.74
N LEU A 12 2.99 9.41 -5.40
CA LEU A 12 3.87 8.46 -6.08
C LEU A 12 3.57 8.36 -7.59
N PHE A 13 2.32 8.63 -7.99
CA PHE A 13 1.86 8.50 -9.37
C PHE A 13 1.82 9.83 -10.12
N ASP A 14 2.37 10.90 -9.54
CA ASP A 14 2.49 12.19 -10.20
C ASP A 14 3.30 12.06 -11.50
N GLY A 15 2.73 12.56 -12.60
CA GLY A 15 3.33 12.51 -13.94
C GLY A 15 2.95 11.30 -14.78
N LEU A 16 2.21 10.33 -14.25
CA LEU A 16 1.62 9.25 -15.06
C LEU A 16 0.39 9.74 -15.84
N SER A 17 0.26 9.26 -17.07
CA SER A 17 -0.94 9.48 -17.90
C SER A 17 -2.11 8.61 -17.44
N ASP A 18 -3.33 8.96 -17.85
CA ASP A 18 -4.52 8.14 -17.56
C ASP A 18 -4.40 6.72 -18.08
N ALA A 19 -3.76 6.51 -19.24
CA ALA A 19 -3.54 5.18 -19.80
C ALA A 19 -2.64 4.32 -18.89
N GLN A 20 -1.56 4.90 -18.37
CA GLN A 20 -0.65 4.20 -17.45
C GLN A 20 -1.31 3.91 -16.10
N LEU A 21 -2.14 4.83 -15.59
CA LEU A 21 -2.93 4.59 -14.38
C LEU A 21 -3.98 3.49 -14.59
N ALA A 22 -4.61 3.45 -15.77
CA ALA A 22 -5.55 2.38 -16.12
C ALA A 22 -4.85 1.02 -16.22
N GLU A 23 -3.63 0.97 -16.75
CA GLU A 23 -2.82 -0.26 -16.74
C GLU A 23 -2.51 -0.72 -15.31
N LEU A 24 -2.15 0.20 -14.40
CA LEU A 24 -1.94 -0.12 -12.99
C LEU A 24 -3.21 -0.65 -12.30
N LEU A 25 -4.37 -0.03 -12.56
CA LEU A 25 -5.65 -0.52 -12.04
C LEU A 25 -6.02 -1.91 -12.57
N ALA A 26 -5.67 -2.19 -13.82
CA ALA A 26 -6.00 -3.46 -14.46
C ALA A 26 -5.18 -4.64 -13.92
N VAL A 27 -3.99 -4.38 -13.36
CA VAL A 27 -3.09 -5.42 -12.82
C VAL A 27 -3.02 -5.43 -11.28
N GLY A 28 -3.56 -4.40 -10.62
CA GLY A 28 -3.59 -4.28 -9.17
C GLY A 28 -4.88 -4.82 -8.57
N ASP A 29 -4.79 -5.28 -7.32
CA ASP A 29 -5.94 -5.73 -6.54
C ASP A 29 -6.27 -4.73 -5.42
N GLU A 30 -7.56 -4.41 -5.26
CA GLU A 30 -8.04 -3.65 -4.10
C GLU A 30 -8.19 -4.59 -2.91
N VAL A 31 -7.37 -4.38 -1.88
CA VAL A 31 -7.38 -5.17 -0.65
C VAL A 31 -7.97 -4.35 0.49
N THR A 32 -9.10 -4.79 1.05
CA THR A 32 -9.66 -4.20 2.27
C THR A 32 -9.01 -4.83 3.48
N VAL A 33 -8.43 -4.00 4.35
CA VAL A 33 -7.76 -4.43 5.58
C VAL A 33 -8.58 -4.04 6.79
N ARG A 34 -8.74 -4.95 7.75
CA ARG A 34 -9.47 -4.70 8.99
C ARG A 34 -8.51 -4.43 10.15
N PRO A 35 -8.94 -3.69 11.20
CA PRO A 35 -8.15 -3.51 12.39
C PRO A 35 -7.68 -4.86 12.98
N GLY A 36 -6.38 -4.98 13.21
CA GLY A 36 -5.73 -6.20 13.71
C GLY A 36 -5.25 -7.18 12.63
N GLU A 37 -5.55 -6.94 11.35
CA GLU A 37 -4.95 -7.71 10.26
C GLU A 37 -3.53 -7.22 9.96
N VAL A 38 -2.61 -8.18 9.75
CA VAL A 38 -1.22 -7.90 9.38
C VAL A 38 -1.06 -8.18 7.89
N LEU A 39 -0.65 -7.17 7.13
CA LEU A 39 -0.49 -7.27 5.67
C LEU A 39 0.77 -8.05 5.25
N PHE A 40 1.88 -7.83 5.95
CA PHE A 40 3.17 -8.46 5.68
C PHE A 40 4.04 -8.37 6.93
N HIS A 41 5.04 -9.26 7.05
CA HIS A 41 6.03 -9.21 8.11
C HIS A 41 7.39 -8.71 7.62
N GLU A 42 8.18 -8.12 8.52
CA GLU A 42 9.55 -7.73 8.23
C GLU A 42 10.39 -8.95 7.82
N GLY A 43 11.15 -8.80 6.73
CA GLY A 43 12.03 -9.86 6.22
C GLY A 43 11.34 -10.86 5.28
N ASP A 44 10.02 -10.78 5.14
CA ASP A 44 9.31 -11.54 4.10
C ASP A 44 9.78 -11.09 2.71
N ARG A 45 9.64 -12.01 1.74
CA ARG A 45 9.98 -11.72 0.36
C ARG A 45 9.01 -10.65 -0.18
N ALA A 46 9.57 -9.59 -0.76
CA ALA A 46 8.80 -8.51 -1.37
C ALA A 46 8.24 -8.94 -2.73
N ASP A 47 7.21 -9.80 -2.72
CA ASP A 47 6.49 -10.24 -3.92
C ASP A 47 5.47 -9.20 -4.43
N HIS A 48 5.07 -8.29 -3.55
CA HIS A 48 4.11 -7.23 -3.83
C HIS A 48 4.63 -5.87 -3.36
N TRP A 49 4.21 -4.81 -4.03
CA TRP A 49 4.25 -3.46 -3.48
C TRP A 49 2.87 -3.06 -2.98
N TRP A 50 2.77 -2.08 -2.09
CA TRP A 50 1.50 -1.65 -1.51
C TRP A 50 1.34 -0.14 -1.64
N VAL A 51 0.10 0.30 -1.85
CA VAL A 51 -0.29 1.70 -1.87
C VAL A 51 -1.47 1.86 -0.92
N LEU A 52 -1.31 2.71 0.09
CA LEU A 52 -2.40 3.04 0.99
C LEU A 52 -3.29 4.09 0.33
N VAL A 53 -4.50 3.66 -0.08
CA VAL A 53 -5.47 4.53 -0.77
C VAL A 53 -6.35 5.29 0.22
N ASP A 54 -6.78 4.62 1.31
CA ASP A 54 -7.61 5.21 2.36
C ASP A 54 -7.25 4.60 3.73
N GLY A 55 -7.42 5.40 4.78
CA GLY A 55 -7.15 5.00 6.16
C GLY A 55 -5.69 5.17 6.60
N SER A 56 -5.25 4.28 7.49
CA SER A 56 -3.93 4.32 8.14
C SER A 56 -3.44 2.92 8.44
N LEU A 57 -2.13 2.70 8.32
CA LEU A 57 -1.47 1.46 8.71
C LEU A 57 -0.37 1.76 9.72
N ASP A 58 -0.24 0.91 10.72
CA ASP A 58 0.91 0.93 11.63
C ASP A 58 2.05 0.14 10.99
N LEU A 59 3.20 0.78 10.78
CA LEU A 59 4.44 0.09 10.40
C LEU A 59 5.26 -0.17 11.65
N SER A 60 5.51 -1.43 11.99
CA SER A 60 6.37 -1.81 13.10
C SER A 60 7.66 -2.45 12.60
N ARG A 61 8.79 -2.09 13.21
CA ARG A 61 10.08 -2.77 12.99
C ARG A 61 10.50 -3.51 14.25
N HIS A 62 10.95 -4.75 14.10
CA HIS A 62 11.47 -5.55 15.21
C HIS A 62 12.95 -5.17 15.42
N ILE A 63 13.27 -4.41 16.48
CA ILE A 63 14.64 -4.05 16.82
C ILE A 63 15.05 -4.81 18.08
N GLY A 64 15.79 -5.90 17.92
CA GLY A 64 16.23 -6.74 19.04
C GLY A 64 15.09 -7.57 19.62
N ARG A 65 14.49 -7.13 20.74
CA ARG A 65 13.37 -7.81 21.44
C ARG A 65 12.08 -7.00 21.48
N GLU A 66 12.05 -5.81 20.88
CA GLU A 66 10.94 -4.86 20.97
C GLU A 66 10.46 -4.43 19.59
N ASP A 67 9.14 -4.17 19.49
CA ASP A 67 8.50 -3.64 18.30
C ASP A 67 8.43 -2.12 18.40
N VAL A 68 9.00 -1.44 17.41
CA VAL A 68 8.99 0.04 17.34
C VAL A 68 8.09 0.47 16.20
N THR A 69 7.05 1.25 16.50
CA THR A 69 6.21 1.89 15.47
C THR A 69 7.03 2.97 14.75
N VAL A 70 7.13 2.85 13.44
CA VAL A 70 7.72 3.84 12.55
C VAL A 70 6.60 4.80 12.15
N GLY A 71 6.71 6.05 12.61
CA GLY A 71 5.83 7.15 12.23
C GLY A 71 6.27 7.84 10.95
#